data_AF-A0A6P0KI74-F1
#
_entry.id   AF-A0A6P0KI74-F1
#
_cell.length_a   1.000
_cell.length_b   1.000
_cell.length_c   1.000
_cell.angle_alpha   90.00
_cell.angle_beta   90.00
_cell.angle_gamma   90.00
#
_symmetry.space_group_name_H-M   'P 1'
#
loop_
_entity.id
_entity.type
_entity.pdbx_description
1 polymer ?
#
loop_
_entity_poly.entity_id
_entity_poly.type
_entity_poly.pdbx_seq_one_letter_code
_entity_poly.pdbx_strand_id
1 'polypeptide(L)'
;MPNKRSTDHAIYYQRYLDRLAQLAGKKPTRPKSYPRPLTDLDRILIQLYSNWQLAMTPKEFISKWEVSREEMALICSRSIATVNSWFSGTKGYKAPAAEVLRHLALMDFLLENFDAIPRELLERLCGSNLEGYSP
;
A
#
# COMPACT_ATOMS: atom_id res chain seq x y z
N MET A 1 3.54 28.63 6.41
CA MET A 1 4.94 28.44 5.98
C MET A 1 5.30 26.98 6.19
N PRO A 2 5.69 26.22 5.17
CA PRO A 2 6.10 24.83 5.36
C PRO A 2 7.32 24.76 6.28
N ASN A 3 7.29 23.84 7.25
CA ASN A 3 8.40 23.60 8.17
C ASN A 3 9.62 23.09 7.37
N LYS A 4 10.84 23.60 7.64
CA LYS A 4 12.10 23.16 6.99
C LYS A 4 12.21 21.62 6.91
N ARG A 5 11.80 20.88 7.95
CA ARG A 5 11.78 19.40 7.95
C ARG A 5 10.89 18.80 6.86
N SER A 6 9.76 19.43 6.55
CA SER A 6 8.84 18.98 5.49
C SER A 6 9.42 19.25 4.10
N THR A 7 10.13 20.37 3.92
CA THR A 7 10.81 20.72 2.67
C THR A 7 12.00 19.79 2.39
N ASP A 8 12.81 19.49 3.40
CA ASP A 8 13.93 18.54 3.28
C ASP A 8 13.47 17.12 2.93
N HIS A 9 12.33 16.71 3.50
CA HIS A 9 11.72 15.40 3.22
C HIS A 9 11.16 15.31 1.79
N ALA A 10 10.54 16.38 1.28
CA ALA A 10 10.06 16.44 -0.09
C ALA A 10 11.20 16.38 -1.11
N ILE A 11 12.29 17.14 -0.88
CA ILE A 11 13.50 17.10 -1.71
C ILE A 11 14.14 15.70 -1.68
N TYR A 12 14.16 15.07 -0.49
CA TYR A 12 14.65 13.71 -0.33
C TYR A 12 13.86 12.73 -1.21
N TYR A 13 12.53 12.69 -1.14
CA TYR A 13 11.74 11.78 -1.98
C TYR A 13 11.93 12.02 -3.47
N GLN A 14 11.93 13.29 -3.89
CA GLN A 14 12.03 13.62 -5.31
C GLN A 14 13.32 13.02 -5.90
N ARG A 15 14.43 13.11 -5.18
CA ARG A 15 15.71 12.51 -5.60
C ARG A 15 15.62 10.99 -5.78
N TYR A 16 14.92 10.27 -4.90
CA TYR A 16 14.77 8.82 -5.04
C TYR A 16 13.80 8.44 -6.17
N LEU A 17 12.74 9.23 -6.38
CA LEU A 17 11.83 9.06 -7.51
C LEU A 17 12.55 9.29 -8.85
N ASP A 18 13.35 10.34 -8.96
CA ASP A 18 14.15 10.61 -10.16
C ASP A 18 15.13 9.47 -10.43
N ARG A 19 15.79 8.96 -9.38
CA ARG A 19 16.70 7.83 -9.49
C ARG A 19 15.98 6.53 -9.86
N LEU A 20 14.77 6.29 -9.35
CA LEU A 20 13.94 5.17 -9.80
C LEU A 20 13.63 5.30 -11.28
N ALA A 21 13.18 6.46 -11.73
CA ALA A 21 12.81 6.70 -13.13
C ALA A 21 13.99 6.45 -14.08
N GLN A 22 15.19 6.92 -13.71
CA GLN A 22 16.42 6.69 -14.47
C GLN A 22 16.81 5.20 -14.58
N LEU A 23 16.53 4.41 -13.54
CA LEU A 23 16.90 2.99 -13.48
C LEU A 23 15.79 2.05 -14.01
N ALA A 24 14.52 2.48 -14.00
CA ALA A 24 13.37 1.66 -14.38
C ALA A 24 13.41 1.18 -15.84
N GLY A 25 14.11 1.88 -16.73
CA GLY A 25 14.31 1.48 -18.12
C GLY A 25 15.30 0.34 -18.34
N LYS A 26 16.06 -0.06 -17.31
CA LYS A 26 17.04 -1.14 -17.37
C LYS A 26 16.56 -2.27 -16.47
N LYS A 27 15.69 -3.17 -16.97
CA LYS A 27 15.28 -4.36 -16.20
C LYS A 27 16.53 -5.20 -15.89
N PRO A 28 16.97 -5.31 -14.62
CA PRO A 28 18.12 -6.13 -14.31
C PRO A 28 17.75 -7.60 -14.57
N THR A 29 18.65 -8.34 -15.23
CA THR A 29 18.53 -9.80 -15.32
C THR A 29 18.65 -10.37 -13.92
N ARG A 30 17.54 -10.91 -13.39
CA ARG A 30 17.47 -11.40 -12.02
C ARG A 30 17.87 -12.88 -11.96
N PRO A 31 18.92 -13.25 -11.20
CA PRO A 31 19.23 -14.66 -10.97
C PRO A 31 18.05 -15.36 -10.27
N LYS A 32 17.80 -16.61 -10.66
CA LYS A 32 16.86 -17.53 -9.98
C LYS A 32 17.52 -18.28 -8.81
N SER A 33 18.65 -17.79 -8.30
CA SER A 33 19.32 -18.34 -7.12
C SER A 33 18.81 -17.68 -5.84
N TYR A 34 18.80 -18.45 -4.74
CA TYR A 34 18.45 -17.97 -3.41
C TYR A 34 19.62 -18.19 -2.44
N PRO A 35 19.98 -17.20 -1.59
CA PRO A 35 19.38 -15.87 -1.49
C PRO A 35 19.69 -15.00 -2.70
N ARG A 36 18.71 -14.17 -3.10
CA ARG A 36 18.89 -13.22 -4.20
C ARG A 36 19.51 -11.92 -3.66
N PRO A 37 20.62 -11.42 -4.21
CA PRO A 37 21.17 -10.13 -3.80
C PRO A 37 20.24 -8.98 -4.23
N LEU A 38 20.07 -7.98 -3.36
CA LEU A 38 19.30 -6.77 -3.67
C LEU A 38 20.07 -5.89 -4.66
N THR A 39 19.41 -5.50 -5.74
CA THR A 39 19.91 -4.49 -6.68
C THR A 39 19.79 -3.09 -6.10
N ASP A 40 20.44 -2.11 -6.73
CA ASP A 40 20.26 -0.69 -6.39
C ASP A 40 18.79 -0.25 -6.50
N LEU A 41 18.07 -0.77 -7.51
CA LEU A 41 16.65 -0.47 -7.70
C LEU A 41 15.81 -1.02 -6.53
N ASP A 42 16.10 -2.24 -6.07
CA ASP A 42 15.38 -2.82 -4.93
C ASP A 42 15.65 -2.01 -3.65
N ARG A 43 16.90 -1.56 -3.43
CA ARG A 43 17.27 -0.74 -2.27
C ARG A 43 16.59 0.63 -2.29
N ILE A 44 16.53 1.27 -3.46
CA ILE A 44 15.84 2.55 -3.64
C ILE A 44 14.34 2.39 -3.33
N LEU A 45 13.72 1.33 -3.86
CA LEU A 45 12.31 1.03 -3.60
C LEU A 45 12.05 0.80 -2.10
N ILE A 46 12.92 0.03 -1.42
CA ILE A 46 12.83 -0.19 0.03
C ILE A 46 12.91 1.13 0.80
N GLN A 47 13.83 2.04 0.42
CA GLN A 47 13.97 3.35 1.08
C GLN A 47 12.73 4.22 0.87
N LEU A 48 12.18 4.25 -0.34
CA LEU A 48 10.94 4.97 -0.62
C LEU A 48 9.79 4.42 0.21
N TYR A 49 9.57 3.11 0.16
CA TYR A 49 8.51 2.43 0.92
C TYR A 49 8.62 2.68 2.42
N SER A 50 9.83 2.60 2.98
CA SER A 50 10.05 2.77 4.42
C SER A 50 9.72 4.18 4.90
N ASN A 51 9.82 5.18 4.02
CA ASN A 51 9.52 6.55 4.37
C ASN A 51 8.07 6.91 4.04
N TRP A 52 7.40 6.27 3.08
CA TRP A 52 6.05 6.64 2.64
C TRP A 52 5.10 6.90 3.82
N GLN A 53 4.62 8.14 3.91
CA GLN A 53 3.62 8.58 4.89
C GLN A 53 2.20 8.27 4.43
N LEU A 54 2.04 7.18 3.68
CA LEU A 54 0.78 6.77 3.12
C LEU A 54 -0.15 6.30 4.25
N ALA A 55 -1.19 7.05 4.51
CA ALA A 55 -2.16 6.79 5.56
C ALA A 55 -3.54 7.32 5.13
N MET A 56 -4.58 6.54 5.42
CA MET A 56 -5.97 6.91 5.16
C MET A 56 -6.81 6.39 6.31
N THR A 57 -7.68 7.24 6.84
CA THR A 57 -8.55 6.88 7.95
C THR A 57 -9.74 6.04 7.48
N PRO A 58 -10.34 5.21 8.35
CA PRO A 58 -11.58 4.49 8.03
C PRO A 58 -12.69 5.40 7.52
N LYS A 59 -12.81 6.62 8.06
CA LYS A 59 -13.84 7.57 7.64
C LYS A 59 -13.60 8.09 6.23
N GLU A 60 -12.36 8.45 5.90
CA GLU A 60 -11.99 8.87 4.54
C GLU A 60 -12.21 7.73 3.54
N PHE A 61 -11.82 6.51 3.89
CA PHE A 61 -11.96 5.35 3.01
C PHE A 61 -13.44 5.03 2.70
N ILE A 62 -14.30 4.95 3.72
CA ILE A 62 -15.75 4.75 3.51
C ILE A 62 -16.35 5.90 2.72
N SER A 63 -15.97 7.14 3.02
CA SER A 63 -16.51 8.29 2.32
C SER A 63 -16.13 8.33 0.83
N LYS A 64 -14.98 7.75 0.47
CA LYS A 64 -14.50 7.75 -0.91
C LYS A 64 -15.07 6.59 -1.73
N TRP A 65 -15.09 5.39 -1.15
CA TRP A 65 -15.40 4.15 -1.87
C TRP A 65 -16.79 3.57 -1.57
N GLU A 66 -17.51 4.16 -0.62
CA GLU A 66 -18.82 3.68 -0.17
C GLU A 66 -18.86 2.22 0.31
N VAL A 67 -17.70 1.68 0.73
CA VAL A 67 -17.62 0.30 1.23
C VAL A 67 -18.34 0.13 2.56
N SER A 68 -18.82 -1.09 2.80
CA SER A 68 -19.40 -1.48 4.08
C SER A 68 -18.32 -1.66 5.16
N ARG A 69 -18.74 -1.68 6.43
CA ARG A 69 -17.82 -1.96 7.55
C ARG A 69 -17.32 -3.40 7.54
N GLU A 70 -18.10 -4.32 6.97
CA GLU A 70 -17.75 -5.72 6.76
C GLU A 70 -16.66 -5.85 5.69
N GLU A 71 -16.79 -5.15 4.57
CA GLU A 71 -15.73 -5.09 3.54
C GLU A 71 -14.45 -4.48 4.11
N MET A 72 -14.57 -3.40 4.89
CA MET A 72 -13.43 -2.84 5.60
C MET A 72 -12.77 -3.84 6.57
N ALA A 73 -13.57 -4.65 7.26
CA ALA A 73 -13.05 -5.69 8.15
C ALA A 73 -12.22 -6.73 7.38
N LEU A 74 -12.68 -7.13 6.18
CA LEU A 74 -11.94 -8.00 5.27
C LEU A 74 -10.63 -7.35 4.81
N ILE A 75 -10.69 -6.13 4.28
CA ILE A 75 -9.54 -5.37 3.78
C ILE A 75 -8.45 -5.25 4.87
N CYS A 76 -8.85 -4.90 6.09
CA CYS A 76 -7.92 -4.68 7.19
C CYS A 76 -7.54 -5.96 7.96
N SER A 77 -8.11 -7.12 7.62
CA SER A 77 -7.95 -8.36 8.40
C SER A 77 -8.26 -8.14 9.89
N ARG A 78 -9.41 -7.53 10.19
CA ARG A 78 -9.88 -7.23 11.55
C ARG A 78 -11.28 -7.78 11.76
N SER A 79 -11.69 -7.93 13.02
CA SER A 79 -13.09 -8.27 13.32
C SER A 79 -14.00 -7.08 13.06
N ILE A 80 -15.26 -7.35 12.67
CA ILE A 80 -16.29 -6.32 12.52
C ILE A 80 -16.48 -5.50 13.80
N ALA A 81 -16.35 -6.13 14.97
CA ALA A 81 -16.38 -5.45 16.26
C ALA A 81 -15.24 -4.43 16.43
N THR A 82 -14.05 -4.76 15.93
CA THR A 82 -12.90 -3.83 15.92
C THR A 82 -13.19 -2.65 14.99
N VAL A 83 -13.68 -2.91 13.77
CA VAL A 83 -14.04 -1.86 12.81
C VAL A 83 -15.10 -0.94 13.40
N ASN A 84 -16.16 -1.49 13.99
CA ASN A 84 -17.22 -0.70 14.62
C ASN A 84 -16.67 0.24 15.71
N SER A 85 -15.67 -0.19 16.48
CA SER A 85 -15.03 0.67 17.49
C SER A 85 -14.35 1.92 16.91
N TRP A 86 -13.98 1.92 15.63
CA TRP A 86 -13.39 3.10 14.96
C TRP A 86 -14.45 4.16 14.60
N PHE A 87 -15.72 3.76 14.58
CA PHE A 87 -16.86 4.63 14.27
C PHE A 87 -17.75 4.91 15.48
N SER A 88 -17.45 4.29 16.63
CA SER A 88 -18.14 4.57 17.90
C SER A 88 -17.98 6.04 18.31
N GLY A 89 -18.97 6.53 19.07
CA GLY A 89 -18.87 7.81 19.75
C GLY A 89 -17.78 7.82 20.84
N THR A 90 -17.73 8.90 21.63
CA THR A 90 -16.69 9.12 22.67
C THR A 90 -16.51 7.94 23.62
N LYS A 91 -17.60 7.27 24.00
CA LYS A 91 -17.55 6.04 24.81
C LYS A 91 -17.38 4.83 23.88
N GLY A 92 -16.18 4.25 23.88
CA GLY A 92 -15.86 3.03 23.12
C GLY A 92 -15.14 3.27 21.79
N TYR A 93 -14.84 4.52 21.44
CA TYR A 93 -13.92 4.82 20.35
C TYR A 93 -12.53 4.23 20.63
N LYS A 94 -11.98 3.53 19.63
CA LYS A 94 -10.58 3.12 19.61
C LYS A 94 -9.97 3.61 18.32
N ALA A 95 -8.84 4.33 18.41
CA ALA A 95 -8.15 4.77 17.22
C ALA A 95 -7.59 3.54 16.45
N PRO A 96 -7.71 3.51 15.11
CA PRO A 96 -7.02 2.52 14.30
C PRO A 96 -5.50 2.61 14.49
N ALA A 97 -4.83 1.46 14.52
CA ALA A 97 -3.37 1.43 14.53
C ALA A 97 -2.79 1.95 13.19
N ALA A 98 -1.55 2.42 13.20
CA ALA A 98 -0.89 2.96 12.00
C ALA A 98 -0.83 1.95 10.84
N GLU A 99 -0.71 0.65 11.15
CA GLU A 99 -0.78 -0.43 10.16
C GLU A 99 -2.13 -0.46 9.41
N VAL A 100 -3.24 -0.18 10.10
CA VAL A 100 -4.59 -0.16 9.49
C VAL A 100 -4.69 1.01 8.54
N LEU A 101 -4.22 2.19 8.97
CA LEU A 101 -4.21 3.39 8.12
C LEU A 101 -3.40 3.16 6.84
N ARG A 102 -2.28 2.44 6.95
CA ARG A 102 -1.46 2.07 5.79
C ARG A 102 -2.16 1.04 4.89
N HIS A 103 -2.84 0.03 5.44
CA HIS A 103 -3.60 -0.94 4.64
C HIS A 103 -4.71 -0.27 3.83
N LEU A 104 -5.48 0.63 4.45
CA LEU A 104 -6.55 1.36 3.76
C LEU A 104 -5.99 2.23 2.64
N ALA A 105 -4.88 2.92 2.88
CA ALA A 105 -4.27 3.75 1.85
C ALA A 105 -3.60 2.94 0.73
N LEU A 106 -3.08 1.73 1.02
CA LEU A 106 -2.62 0.80 -0.02
C LEU A 106 -3.79 0.27 -0.85
N MET A 107 -4.92 -0.07 -0.21
CA MET A 107 -6.12 -0.50 -0.94
C MET A 107 -6.69 0.64 -1.79
N ASP A 108 -6.68 1.87 -1.28
CA ASP A 108 -7.05 3.08 -2.04
C ASP A 108 -6.20 3.23 -3.29
N PHE A 109 -4.87 3.11 -3.14
CA PHE A 109 -3.95 3.15 -4.27
C PHE A 109 -4.23 2.02 -5.29
N LEU A 110 -4.52 0.81 -4.82
CA LEU A 110 -4.86 -0.31 -5.71
C LEU A 110 -6.17 -0.05 -6.46
N LEU A 111 -7.22 0.41 -5.78
CA LEU A 111 -8.52 0.70 -6.39
C LEU A 111 -8.45 1.84 -7.42
N GLU A 112 -7.62 2.85 -7.20
CA GLU A 112 -7.40 3.94 -8.18
C GLU A 112 -6.61 3.51 -9.42
N ASN A 113 -5.76 2.49 -9.29
CA ASN A 113 -4.76 2.16 -10.31
C ASN A 113 -4.91 0.74 -10.85
N PHE A 114 -5.98 0.02 -10.51
CA PHE A 114 -6.09 -1.41 -10.81
C PHE A 114 -6.01 -1.68 -12.33
N ASP A 115 -6.58 -0.80 -13.16
CA ASP A 115 -6.56 -0.89 -14.63
C ASP A 115 -5.13 -0.83 -15.21
N ALA A 116 -4.19 -0.24 -14.48
CA ALA A 116 -2.78 -0.15 -14.88
C ALA A 116 -1.95 -1.38 -14.46
N ILE A 117 -2.50 -2.29 -13.65
CA ILE A 117 -1.81 -3.48 -13.17
C ILE A 117 -2.05 -4.63 -14.15
N PRO A 118 -1.00 -5.18 -14.80
CA PRO A 118 -1.14 -6.34 -15.67
C PRO A 118 -1.78 -7.52 -14.93
N ARG A 119 -2.72 -8.21 -15.60
CA ARG A 119 -3.44 -9.38 -15.07
C ARG A 119 -2.51 -10.42 -14.47
N GLU A 120 -1.38 -10.69 -15.12
CA GLU A 120 -0.42 -11.71 -14.69
C GLU A 120 0.23 -11.36 -13.33
N LEU A 121 0.27 -10.07 -12.97
CA LEU A 121 0.73 -9.65 -11.65
C LEU A 121 -0.36 -9.83 -10.58
N LEU A 122 -1.63 -9.59 -10.94
CA LEU A 122 -2.77 -9.83 -10.04
C LEU A 122 -2.92 -11.33 -9.73
N GLU A 123 -2.79 -12.19 -10.74
CA GLU A 123 -2.87 -13.65 -10.57
C GLU A 123 -1.80 -14.16 -9.59
N ARG A 124 -0.62 -13.52 -9.54
CA ARG A 124 0.43 -13.83 -8.56
C ARG A 124 0.07 -13.42 -7.14
N LEU A 125 -0.81 -12.44 -6.94
CA LEU A 125 -1.33 -12.06 -5.62
C LEU A 125 -2.40 -13.05 -5.14
N CYS A 126 -3.15 -13.65 -6.06
CA CYS A 126 -4.18 -14.66 -5.76
C CYS A 126 -3.59 -16.02 -5.31
N GLY A 127 -2.29 -16.26 -5.54
CA GLY A 127 -1.63 -17.53 -5.23
C GLY A 127 -2.13 -18.67 -6.11
N SER A 128 -1.86 -19.92 -5.70
CA SER A 128 -2.33 -21.14 -6.39
C SER A 128 -3.85 -21.38 -6.27
N ASN A 129 -4.64 -20.44 -5.73
CA ASN A 129 -6.10 -20.53 -5.65
C ASN A 129 -6.80 -20.46 -7.04
N LEU A 130 -6.05 -20.32 -8.12
CA LEU A 130 -6.53 -20.42 -9.50
C LEU A 130 -6.39 -21.83 -10.10
N GLU A 131 -5.79 -22.80 -9.39
CA GLU A 131 -5.80 -24.21 -9.80
C GLU A 131 -7.22 -24.77 -9.68
N GLY A 132 -8.04 -24.57 -10.73
CA GLY A 132 -9.42 -25.06 -10.78
C GLY A 132 -10.37 -24.20 -11.59
N TYR A 133 -9.99 -22.98 -11.96
CA TYR A 133 -10.77 -22.15 -12.89
C TYR A 133 -10.23 -22.28 -14.30
N SER A 134 -10.87 -23.15 -15.11
CA SER A 134 -10.77 -23.13 -16.56
C SER A 134 -11.94 -22.29 -17.10
N PRO A 135 -11.73 -21.36 -18.05
CA PRO A 135 -12.79 -20.56 -18.66
C PRO A 135 -13.91 -21.40 -19.29
#